data_AF-A0A8S2YBR6-F1
#
_entry.id   AF-A0A8S2YBR6-F1
#
_cell.length_a   1.000
_cell.length_b   1.000
_cell.length_c   1.000
_cell.angle_alpha   90.00
_cell.angle_beta   90.00
_cell.angle_gamma   90.00
#
_symmetry.space_group_name_H-M   'P 1'
#
loop_
_entity.id
_entity.type
_entity.pdbx_description
1 polymer ?
#
loop_
_entity_poly.entity_id
_entity_poly.type
_entity_poly.pdbx_seq_one_letter_code
_entity_poly.pdbx_strand_id
1 'polypeptide(L)' 'AGGSRSLSFNDVATRTKLPIEQVELLAMKALSLDLIRGSIDQIDQKLNMHWVKPRVLDLRQVATLKTRLDQWTNDVKQMS' A
#
# COMPACT_ATOMS: atom_id res chain seq x y z
N ALA A 1 11.29 7.72 6.64
CA ALA A 1 9.88 8.15 6.73
C ALA A 1 9.03 7.15 5.94
N GLY A 2 8.24 6.31 6.63
CA GLY A 2 7.34 5.37 5.98
C GLY A 2 6.26 6.14 5.24
N GLY A 3 6.40 6.26 3.92
CA GLY A 3 5.45 6.99 3.09
C GLY A 3 4.03 6.49 3.34
N SER A 4 3.19 7.39 3.83
CA SER A 4 1.79 7.14 4.19
C SER A 4 1.10 6.43 3.02
N ARG A 5 0.83 5.13 3.15
CA ARG A 5 0.08 4.36 2.14
C ARG A 5 -1.42 4.63 2.31
N SER A 6 -1.79 5.90 2.22
CA SER A 6 -3.17 6.35 2.20
C SER A 6 -3.65 6.40 0.76
N LEU A 7 -4.80 5.77 0.48
CA LEU A 7 -5.46 5.81 -0.83
C LEU A 7 -6.81 6.51 -0.67
N SER A 8 -7.17 7.41 -1.57
CA SER A 8 -8.51 7.98 -1.57
C SER A 8 -9.54 6.98 -2.11
N PHE A 9 -10.78 7.05 -1.65
CA PHE A 9 -11.84 6.20 -2.17
C PHE A 9 -12.05 6.41 -3.68
N ASN A 10 -11.83 7.63 -4.17
CA ASN A 10 -11.91 7.94 -5.59
C ASN A 10 -10.83 7.23 -6.41
N ASP A 11 -9.60 7.16 -5.91
CA ASP A 11 -8.52 6.41 -6.58
C ASP A 11 -8.83 4.92 -6.64
N VAL A 12 -9.39 4.37 -5.55
CA VAL A 12 -9.79 2.97 -5.49
C VAL A 12 -10.96 2.70 -6.44
N ALA A 13 -11.99 3.54 -6.43
CA ALA A 13 -13.14 3.46 -7.34
C ALA A 13 -12.69 3.45 -8.82
N THR A 14 -11.82 4.39 -9.18
CA THR A 14 -11.31 4.54 -10.55
C THR A 14 -10.50 3.30 -10.98
N ARG A 15 -9.62 2.80 -10.11
CA ARG A 15 -8.78 1.62 -10.40
C ARG A 15 -9.55 0.31 -10.43
N THR A 16 -10.56 0.17 -9.57
CA THR A 16 -11.38 -1.04 -9.47
C THR A 16 -12.59 -1.02 -10.42
N LYS A 17 -12.87 0.14 -11.03
CA LYS A 17 -14.04 0.40 -11.89
C LYS A 17 -15.35 0.09 -11.16
N LEU A 18 -15.39 0.39 -9.86
CA LEU A 18 -16.57 0.22 -9.02
C LEU A 18 -17.14 1.58 -8.62
N PRO A 19 -18.45 1.68 -8.37
CA PRO A 19 -19.06 2.86 -7.77
C PRO A 19 -18.41 3.18 -6.42
N ILE A 20 -18.28 4.46 -6.09
CA ILE A 20 -17.64 4.91 -4.84
C ILE A 20 -18.32 4.34 -3.59
N GLU A 21 -19.63 4.15 -3.65
CA GLU A 21 -20.46 3.56 -2.59
C GLU A 21 -20.05 2.11 -2.25
N GLN A 22 -19.47 1.37 -3.22
CA GLN A 22 -19.04 -0.02 -3.03
C GLN A 22 -17.59 -0.15 -2.59
N VAL A 23 -16.81 0.94 -2.60
CA VAL A 23 -15.39 0.93 -2.24
C VAL A 23 -15.20 0.51 -0.78
N GLU A 24 -16.08 0.97 0.12
CA GLU A 24 -16.02 0.63 1.53
C GLU A 24 -16.23 -0.87 1.77
N LEU A 25 -17.23 -1.45 1.09
CA LEU A 25 -17.50 -2.89 1.16
C LEU A 25 -16.33 -3.71 0.61
N LEU A 26 -15.70 -3.25 -0.47
CA LEU A 26 -14.51 -3.88 -1.01
C LEU A 26 -13.34 -3.82 -0.01
N ALA A 27 -13.11 -2.65 0.60
CA ALA A 27 -12.06 -2.46 1.60
C ALA A 27 -12.27 -3.36 2.82
N MET A 28 -13.50 -3.46 3.31
CA MET A 28 -13.87 -4.38 4.40
C MET A 28 -13.59 -5.84 4.02
N LYS A 29 -13.98 -6.29 2.81
CA LYS A 29 -13.66 -7.65 2.34
C LYS A 29 -12.16 -7.91 2.29
N ALA A 30 -11.37 -6.96 1.81
CA ALA A 30 -9.91 -7.09 1.74
C ALA A 30 -9.27 -7.19 3.14
N LEU A 31 -9.80 -6.45 4.12
CA LEU A 31 -9.41 -6.55 5.53
C LEU A 31 -9.80 -7.91 6.12
N SER A 32 -11.04 -8.37 5.89
CA SER A 32 -11.54 -9.67 6.40
C SER A 32 -10.78 -10.87 5.83
N LEU A 33 -10.27 -10.77 4.60
CA LEU A 33 -9.46 -11.81 3.96
C LEU A 33 -7.97 -11.74 4.31
N ASP A 34 -7.57 -10.85 5.22
CA ASP A 34 -6.17 -10.56 5.62
C ASP A 34 -5.25 -10.30 4.41
N LEU A 35 -5.79 -9.69 3.35
CA LEU A 35 -5.01 -9.25 2.19
C LEU A 35 -4.29 -7.93 2.47
N ILE A 36 -4.90 -7.11 3.31
CA ILE A 36 -4.39 -5.81 3.75
C ILE A 36 -4.65 -5.65 5.24
N ARG A 37 -3.82 -4.85 5.92
CA ARG A 37 -4.09 -4.38 7.28
C ARG A 37 -3.98 -2.87 7.33
N GLY A 38 -4.96 -2.24 7.98
CA GLY A 38 -5.16 -0.81 7.92
C GLY A 38 -6.40 -0.36 8.68
N SER A 39 -6.71 0.92 8.51
CA SER A 39 -7.93 1.56 8.99
C SER A 39 -8.65 2.27 7.84
N ILE A 40 -9.97 2.34 7.93
CA ILE A 40 -10.83 3.07 6.99
C ILE A 40 -11.22 4.38 7.67
N ASP A 41 -10.98 5.50 7.00
CA ASP A 41 -11.51 6.81 7.37
C ASP A 41 -12.61 7.19 6.38
N GLN A 42 -13.85 7.04 6.82
CA GLN A 42 -15.02 7.33 5.98
C GLN A 42 -15.29 8.84 5.87
N ILE A 43 -14.91 9.65 6.86
CA ILE A 43 -15.17 11.10 6.82
C ILE A 43 -14.27 11.74 5.78
N ASP A 44 -12.98 11.39 5.83
CA ASP A 44 -11.99 11.85 4.86
C ASP A 44 -11.98 11.06 3.54
N GLN A 45 -12.79 9.99 3.45
CA GLN A 45 -12.85 9.08 2.30
C GLN A 45 -11.46 8.52 1.93
N LYS A 46 -10.72 8.04 2.93
CA LYS A 46 -9.35 7.52 2.80
C LYS A 46 -9.20 6.14 3.43
N LEU A 47 -8.42 5.29 2.76
CA LEU A 47 -7.97 4.00 3.27
C LEU A 47 -6.51 4.09 3.67
N ASN A 48 -6.23 3.97 4.98
CA ASN A 48 -4.89 4.01 5.53
C ASN A 48 -4.35 2.59 5.70
N MET A 49 -3.43 2.16 4.85
CA MET A 49 -2.83 0.83 4.92
C MET A 49 -1.44 0.88 5.56
N HIS A 50 -1.15 -0.03 6.49
CA HIS A 50 0.21 -0.17 7.00
C HIS A 50 0.90 -1.44 6.47
N TRP A 51 0.11 -2.46 6.10
CA TRP A 51 0.64 -3.73 5.61
C TRP A 51 -0.21 -4.30 4.48
N VAL A 52 0.45 -5.04 3.59
CA VAL A 52 -0.16 -5.76 2.47
C VAL A 52 0.43 -7.17 2.41
N LYS A 53 -0.39 -8.15 2.01
CA LYS A 53 0.04 -9.54 1.88
C LYS A 53 1.23 -9.68 0.91
N PRO A 54 2.34 -10.33 1.31
CA PRO A 54 3.44 -10.63 0.41
C PRO A 54 2.97 -11.47 -0.77
N ARG A 55 3.53 -11.20 -1.95
CA ARG A 55 3.28 -11.94 -3.17
C ARG A 55 4.58 -12.34 -3.84
N VAL A 56 4.52 -13.32 -4.73
CA VAL A 56 5.66 -13.70 -5.57
C VAL A 56 6.08 -12.49 -6.43
N LEU A 57 7.39 -12.28 -6.50
CA LEU A 57 8.02 -11.17 -7.20
C LEU A 57 8.71 -11.64 -8.48
N ASP A 58 8.72 -10.79 -9.51
CA ASP A 58 9.53 -10.99 -10.71
C ASP A 58 10.98 -10.47 -10.51
N LEU A 59 11.93 -10.98 -11.30
CA LEU A 59 13.35 -10.57 -11.27
C LEU A 59 13.58 -9.05 -11.33
N ARG A 60 12.79 -8.30 -12.11
CA ARG A 60 12.84 -6.83 -12.19
C ARG A 60 12.41 -6.17 -10.88
N GLN A 61 11.40 -6.73 -10.22
CA GLN A 61 10.96 -6.26 -8.91
C GLN A 61 12.03 -6.53 -7.85
N VAL A 62 12.69 -7.69 -7.91
CA VAL A 62 13.84 -8.02 -7.06
C VAL A 62 15.00 -7.07 -7.29
N ALA A 63 15.31 -6.72 -8.54
CA ALA A 63 16.33 -5.71 -8.85
C ALA A 63 15.99 -4.34 -8.23
N THR A 64 14.72 -3.95 -8.26
CA THR A 64 14.26 -2.71 -7.59
C THR A 64 14.47 -2.76 -6.08
N LEU A 65 14.23 -3.92 -5.45
CA LEU A 65 14.49 -4.10 -4.03
C LEU A 65 15.99 -4.00 -3.71
N LYS A 66 16.84 -4.58 -4.55
CA LYS A 66 18.31 -4.45 -4.43
C LYS A 66 18.73 -2.98 -4.44
N THR A 67 18.29 -2.21 -5.44
CA THR A 67 18.64 -0.78 -5.53
C THR A 67 18.22 0.01 -4.29
N ARG A 68 17.03 -0.27 -3.74
CA ARG A 68 16.57 0.37 -2.49
C ARG A 68 17.44 0.00 -1.29
N LEU A 69 17.89 -1.26 -1.21
CA LEU A 69 18.78 -1.73 -0.15
C LEU A 69 20.18 -1.12 -0.26
N ASP A 70 20.71 -1.01 -1.48
CA ASP A 70 22.00 -0.37 -1.76
C ASP A 70 21.96 1.11 -1.35
N GLN A 71 20.87 1.82 -1.71
CA GLN A 71 20.67 3.21 -1.30
C GLN A 71 20.66 3.34 0.23
N TRP A 72 19.88 2.50 0.92
CA TRP A 72 19.82 2.55 2.39
C TRP A 72 21.18 2.27 3.02
N THR A 73 21.94 1.32 2.47
CA THR A 73 23.30 1.02 2.95
C THR A 73 24.23 2.23 2.80
N ASN A 74 24.12 2.96 1.70
CA ASN A 74 24.89 4.18 1.48
C ASN A 74 24.46 5.30 2.44
N ASP A 75 23.16 5.47 2.66
CA ASP A 75 22.64 6.47 3.61
C ASP A 75 23.14 6.20 5.04
N VAL A 76 23.17 4.93 5.46
CA VAL A 76 23.72 4.54 6.77
C VAL A 76 25.21 4.81 6.86
N LYS A 77 25.98 4.51 5.80
CA LYS A 77 27.43 4.80 5.75
C LYS A 77 27.75 6.29 5.74
N GLN A 78 26.85 7.15 5.27
CA GLN A 78 27.01 8.60 5.34
C GLN A 78 26.63 9.18 6.71
N MET A 79 25.88 8.44 7.52
CA MET A 79 25.53 8.83 8.90
C MET A 79 26.55 8.37 9.95
N SER A 80 27.41 7.39 9.61
CA SER A 80 28.54 6.92 10.42
C SER A 80 29.83 7.65 10.07
#